data_AF-K1U3I1-F1
#
_entry.id   AF-K1U3I1-F1
#
_cell.length_a   1.000
_cell.length_b   1.000
_cell.length_c   1.000
_cell.angle_alpha   90.00
_cell.angle_beta   90.00
_cell.angle_gamma   90.00
#
_symmetry.space_group_name_H-M   'P 1'
#
loop_
_entity.id
_entity.type
_entity.pdbx_description
1 polymer ?
#
loop_
_entity_poly.entity_id
_entity_poly.type
_entity_poly.pdbx_seq_one_letter_code
_entity_poly.pdbx_strand_id
1 'polypeptide(L)' 'VPYIRILGFNDKSKDLLSKMKKSADLPIISKYSDIKKLDDFGKKLFELECRCTDLYNLGYKNPLPCGTEQRSQIIIKNQ' A
#
# COMPACT_ATOMS: atom_id res chain seq x y z
N VAL A 1 -3.98 -4.58 13.40
CA VAL A 1 -3.90 -4.51 11.92
C VAL A 1 -2.69 -5.31 11.50
N PRO A 2 -2.76 -6.21 10.50
CA PRO A 2 -1.71 -7.22 10.24
C PRO A 2 -0.46 -6.69 9.53
N TYR A 3 -0.49 -5.49 8.96
CA TYR A 3 0.65 -4.89 8.25
C TYR A 3 0.66 -3.36 8.34
N ILE A 4 1.79 -2.77 7.96
CA ILE A 4 1.95 -1.32 7.78
C ILE A 4 2.00 -1.04 6.27
N ARG A 5 1.05 -0.25 5.75
CA ARG A 5 0.93 0.08 4.32
C ARG A 5 1.52 1.45 4.01
N ILE A 6 2.55 1.52 3.18
CA ILE A 6 3.14 2.79 2.71
C ILE A 6 2.45 3.21 1.41
N LEU A 7 1.70 4.32 1.46
CA LEU A 7 1.08 4.94 0.27
C LEU A 7 2.01 5.96 -0.40
N GLY A 8 2.78 6.71 0.40
CA GLY A 8 3.74 7.69 -0.07
C GLY A 8 4.66 8.19 1.04
N PHE A 9 5.75 8.85 0.66
CA PHE A 9 6.73 9.45 1.58
C PHE A 9 7.48 10.62 0.91
N ASN A 10 8.16 11.45 1.70
CA ASN A 10 9.04 12.51 1.18
C ASN A 10 10.53 12.14 1.35
N ASP A 11 11.45 12.73 0.58
CA ASP A 11 12.87 12.34 0.65
C ASP A 11 13.47 12.51 2.07
N LYS A 12 13.04 13.52 2.83
CA LYS A 12 13.49 13.75 4.23
C LYS A 12 13.10 12.59 5.17
N SER A 13 12.03 11.86 4.87
CA SER A 13 11.54 10.70 5.62
C SER A 13 12.10 9.35 5.14
N LYS A 14 12.90 9.33 4.06
CA LYS A 14 13.47 8.11 3.45
C LYS A 14 14.37 7.33 4.41
N ASP A 15 15.17 8.02 5.22
CA ASP A 15 16.02 7.40 6.25
C ASP A 15 15.22 6.87 7.43
N LEU A 16 14.14 7.55 7.82
CA LEU A 16 13.19 7.04 8.82
C LEU A 16 12.52 5.76 8.31
N LEU A 17 12.10 5.74 7.03
CA LEU A 17 11.51 4.56 6.39
C LEU A 17 12.50 3.38 6.32
N SER A 18 13.78 3.67 6.08
CA SER A 18 14.87 2.68 6.11
C SER A 18 15.09 2.08 7.51
N LYS A 19 14.96 2.90 8.57
CA LYS A 19 14.98 2.45 9.97
C LYS A 19 13.75 1.61 10.31
N MET A 20 12.55 2.09 10.00
CA MET A 20 11.28 1.36 10.22
C MET A 20 11.29 -0.03 9.57
N LYS A 21 11.82 -0.16 8.34
CA LYS A 21 11.97 -1.46 7.65
C LYS A 21 12.93 -2.45 8.32
N LYS A 22 13.65 -2.05 9.37
CA LYS A 22 14.52 -2.90 10.20
C LYS A 22 14.02 -3.08 11.64
N SER A 23 13.10 -2.22 12.11
CA SER A 23 12.73 -2.12 13.53
C SER A 23 11.22 -2.17 13.80
N ALA A 24 10.40 -2.48 12.80
CA ALA A 24 8.95 -2.62 12.98
C ALA A 24 8.58 -4.09 13.18
N ASP A 25 7.76 -4.36 14.19
CA ASP A 25 7.27 -5.71 14.54
C ASP A 25 6.20 -6.23 13.55
N LEU A 26 5.70 -5.36 12.66
CA LEU A 26 4.71 -5.67 11.63
C LEU A 26 5.33 -5.59 10.22
N PRO A 27 4.94 -6.47 9.29
CA PRO A 27 5.43 -6.43 7.92
C PRO A 27 5.03 -5.11 7.24
N ILE A 28 6.04 -4.42 6.71
CA ILE A 28 5.86 -3.17 5.95
C ILE A 28 5.69 -3.51 4.47
N ILE A 29 4.49 -3.25 3.93
CA ILE A 29 4.17 -3.39 2.51
C ILE A 29 4.22 -2.04 1.79
N SER A 30 4.72 -2.05 0.55
CA SER A 30 4.96 -0.85 -0.26
C SER A 30 4.70 -1.04 -1.76
N LYS A 31 4.76 -2.28 -2.26
CA LYS A 31 4.38 -2.66 -3.63
C LYS A 31 3.53 -3.93 -3.59
N TYR A 32 2.77 -4.20 -4.65
CA TYR A 32 2.00 -5.45 -4.78
C TYR A 32 2.87 -6.73 -4.58
N SER A 33 4.15 -6.68 -4.94
CA SER A 33 5.12 -7.75 -4.66
C SER A 33 5.34 -8.06 -3.17
N ASP A 34 5.11 -7.10 -2.28
CA ASP A 34 5.30 -7.27 -0.83
C ASP A 34 4.20 -8.13 -0.17
N ILE A 35 3.02 -8.28 -0.81
CA ILE A 35 1.88 -9.06 -0.30
C ILE A 35 2.26 -10.53 -0.04
N LYS A 36 3.23 -11.06 -0.79
CA LYS A 36 3.79 -12.41 -0.58
C LYS A 36 4.43 -12.62 0.80
N LYS A 37 4.71 -11.54 1.55
CA LYS A 37 5.25 -11.55 2.91
C LYS A 37 4.16 -11.55 4.00
N LEU A 38 2.89 -11.39 3.61
CA LEU A 38 1.77 -11.41 4.54
C LEU A 38 1.34 -12.84 4.86
N ASP A 39 0.69 -12.98 6.00
CA ASP A 39 -0.08 -14.16 6.37
C ASP A 39 -1.41 -14.20 5.60
N ASP A 40 -2.21 -15.26 5.79
CA ASP A 40 -3.47 -15.43 5.05
C ASP A 40 -4.59 -14.50 5.52
N PHE A 41 -4.54 -13.95 6.74
CA PHE A 41 -5.44 -12.87 7.15
C PHE A 41 -5.02 -11.54 6.53
N GLY A 42 -3.72 -11.20 6.51
CA GLY A 42 -3.19 -10.05 5.79
C GLY A 42 -3.51 -10.05 4.30
N LYS A 43 -3.41 -11.20 3.62
CA LYS A 43 -3.82 -11.32 2.19
C LYS A 43 -5.31 -11.01 1.99
N LYS A 44 -6.19 -11.57 2.83
CA LYS A 44 -7.65 -11.34 2.75
C LYS A 44 -8.01 -9.89 3.07
N LEU A 45 -7.32 -9.24 4.00
CA LEU A 45 -7.51 -7.81 4.27
C LEU A 45 -7.08 -6.95 3.07
N PHE A 46 -5.95 -7.26 2.44
CA PHE A 46 -5.50 -6.55 1.24
C PHE A 46 -6.46 -6.74 0.06
N GLU A 47 -7.02 -7.94 -0.13
CA GLU A 47 -8.04 -8.20 -1.15
C GLU A 47 -9.30 -7.36 -0.90
N LEU A 48 -9.72 -7.22 0.35
CA LEU A 48 -10.82 -6.33 0.75
C LEU A 48 -10.48 -4.85 0.49
N GLU A 49 -9.27 -4.39 0.83
CA GLU A 49 -8.79 -3.03 0.49
C GLU A 49 -8.87 -2.77 -1.02
N CYS A 50 -8.40 -3.71 -1.86
CA CYS A 50 -8.52 -3.61 -3.32
C CYS A 50 -9.97 -3.48 -3.80
N ARG A 51 -10.89 -4.29 -3.24
CA ARG A 51 -12.31 -4.24 -3.59
C ARG A 51 -12.97 -2.93 -3.15
N CYS A 52 -12.54 -2.37 -2.01
CA CYS A 52 -12.99 -1.05 -1.55
C CYS A 52 -12.46 0.08 -2.44
N THR A 53 -11.18 0.07 -2.82
CA THR A 53 -10.63 1.05 -3.78
C THR A 53 -11.34 0.94 -5.14
N ASP A 54 -11.56 -0.26 -5.66
CA ASP A 54 -12.25 -0.45 -6.94
C ASP A 54 -13.74 -0.04 -6.90
N LEU A 55 -14.42 -0.18 -5.76
CA LEU A 55 -15.76 0.37 -5.55
C LEU A 55 -15.75 1.91 -5.49
N TYR A 56 -14.79 2.49 -4.76
CA TYR A 56 -14.60 3.95 -4.67
C TYR A 56 -14.26 4.57 -6.04
N ASN A 57 -13.49 3.86 -6.86
CA ASN A 57 -13.16 4.23 -8.25
C ASN A 57 -14.39 4.41 -9.16
N LEU A 58 -15.53 3.78 -8.85
CA LEU A 58 -16.79 3.97 -9.59
C LEU A 58 -17.46 5.32 -9.29
N GLY A 59 -17.12 5.98 -8.19
CA GLY A 59 -17.65 7.29 -7.81
C GLY A 59 -17.01 8.47 -8.55
N TYR A 60 -16.00 8.23 -9.38
CA TYR A 60 -15.32 9.27 -10.17
C TYR A 60 -16.13 9.65 -11.42
N LYS A 61 -16.09 10.93 -11.79
CA LYS A 61 -16.72 11.47 -13.02
C LYS A 61 -16.39 10.65 -14.28
N ASN A 62 -15.15 10.18 -14.36
CA ASN A 62 -14.72 9.12 -15.28
C ASN A 62 -14.24 7.96 -14.38
N PRO A 63 -14.95 6.81 -14.32
CA PRO A 63 -14.56 5.70 -13.46
C PRO A 63 -13.15 5.19 -13.74
N LEU A 64 -12.36 4.97 -12.68
CA LEU A 64 -11.01 4.43 -12.82
C LEU A 64 -11.06 2.90 -12.99
N PRO A 65 -10.16 2.30 -13.79
CA PRO A 65 -10.19 0.87 -14.09
C PRO A 65 -9.96 0.01 -12.83
N CYS A 66 -10.60 -1.16 -12.77
CA CYS A 66 -10.41 -2.13 -11.69
C CYS A 66 -8.95 -2.59 -11.56
N GLY A 67 -8.54 -3.00 -10.37
CA GLY A 67 -7.16 -3.35 -10.04
C GLY A 67 -6.22 -2.15 -9.90
N THR A 68 -6.74 -0.94 -9.69
CA THR A 68 -5.88 0.27 -9.55
C THR A 68 -5.03 0.18 -8.30
N GLU A 69 -5.58 -0.39 -7.24
CA GLU A 69 -4.96 -0.58 -5.92
C GLU A 69 -3.76 -1.56 -5.90
N GLN A 70 -3.52 -2.23 -7.03
CA GLN A 70 -2.39 -3.12 -7.31
C GLN A 70 -1.38 -2.48 -8.29
N ARG A 71 -1.80 -1.50 -9.09
CA ARG A 71 -0.97 -0.78 -10.08
C ARG A 71 -0.29 0.47 -9.51
N SER A 72 -0.90 1.09 -8.49
CA SER A 72 -0.37 2.28 -7.81
C SER A 72 1.09 2.10 -7.41
N GLN A 73 1.95 3.02 -7.83
CA GLN A 73 3.32 3.15 -7.32
C GLN A 73 3.31 4.02 -6.06
N ILE A 74 4.30 3.80 -5.19
CA ILE A 74 4.50 4.62 -3.99
C ILE A 74 4.75 6.07 -4.42
N ILE A 75 3.99 7.01 -3.88
CA ILE A 75 4.17 8.43 -4.18
C ILE A 75 5.40 8.93 -3.42
N ILE A 76 6.48 9.23 -4.15
CA ILE A 76 7.67 9.89 -3.60
C ILE A 76 7.56 11.38 -3.89
N LYS A 77 7.53 12.21 -2.85
CA LYS A 77 7.52 13.68 -2.98
C LYS A 77 8.90 14.27 -2.68
N ASN A 78 9.63 14.55 -3.75
CA ASN A 78 10.80 15.43 -3.73
C ASN A 78 10.33 16.86 -3.38
N GLN A 79 11.07 17.57 -2.53
CA GLN A 79 10.70 18.90 -2.01
C GLN A 79 11.93 19.77 -1.76
#